data_AF-A0A6B3G614-F1
#
_entry.id   AF-A0A6B3G614-F1
#
_cell.length_a   1.000
_cell.length_b   1.000
_cell.length_c   1.000
_cell.angle_alpha   90.00
_cell.angle_beta   90.00
_cell.angle_gamma   90.00
#
_symmetry.space_group_name_H-M   'P 1'
#
loop_
_entity.id
_entity.type
_entity.pdbx_description
1 polymer ?
#
loop_
_entity_poly.entity_id
_entity_poly.type
_entity_poly.pdbx_seq_one_letter_code
_entity_poly.pdbx_strand_id
1 'polypeptide(L)'
;SGPLPAEGITTTADTEQETAEEPPYARHAFGAHFAETAVDAVTGEVRVRRLLGVYAAGRILNARTARSQFTGGMVMGIGMALTEGCGIDPVFGDFTAKDLASYHVPVCADTADIQAHWIEEDDRH
;
A
#
# COMPACT_ATOMS: atom_id res chain seq x y z
N SER A 1 -5.75 -25.33 36.01
CA SER A 1 -5.31 -26.14 34.85
C SER A 1 -6.06 -27.46 34.85
N GLY A 2 -7.29 -27.47 34.32
CA GLY A 2 -8.03 -28.71 34.10
C GLY A 2 -7.61 -29.38 32.79
N PRO A 3 -7.85 -30.69 32.61
CA PRO A 3 -7.51 -31.37 31.37
C PRO A 3 -8.30 -30.77 30.19
N LEU A 4 -7.63 -30.61 29.05
CA LEU A 4 -8.26 -30.17 27.80
C LEU A 4 -9.21 -31.29 27.30
N PRO A 5 -10.48 -30.97 26.97
CA PRO A 5 -11.40 -31.95 26.43
C PRO A 5 -10.92 -32.49 25.07
N ALA A 6 -11.17 -33.77 24.79
CA ALA A 6 -10.71 -34.46 23.59
C ALA A 6 -11.38 -33.97 22.29
N GLU A 7 -12.52 -33.29 22.44
CA GLU A 7 -13.22 -32.63 21.35
C GLU A 7 -12.77 -31.16 21.37
N GLY A 8 -12.05 -30.76 20.31
CA GLY A 8 -11.42 -29.43 20.25
C GLY A 8 -12.39 -28.29 20.54
N ILE A 9 -11.92 -27.28 21.27
CA ILE A 9 -12.71 -26.07 21.55
C ILE A 9 -12.70 -25.22 20.28
N THR A 10 -13.79 -25.27 19.52
CA THR A 10 -14.06 -24.32 18.45
C THR A 10 -14.88 -23.18 19.02
N THR A 11 -14.31 -21.98 19.06
CA THR A 11 -15.04 -20.75 19.34
C THR A 11 -15.36 -20.07 18.01
N THR A 12 -16.64 -19.94 17.70
CA THR A 12 -17.11 -19.13 16.58
C THR A 12 -17.64 -17.83 17.15
N ALA A 13 -17.12 -16.69 16.70
CA ALA A 13 -17.70 -15.38 16.97
C ALA A 13 -18.58 -15.00 15.77
N ASP A 14 -19.82 -14.60 16.05
CA ASP A 14 -20.78 -14.11 15.07
C ASP A 14 -20.80 -12.58 15.16
N THR A 15 -20.32 -11.92 14.10
CA THR A 15 -20.16 -10.46 14.00
C THR A 15 -21.22 -9.82 13.09
N GLU A 16 -22.26 -10.58 12.67
CA GLU A 16 -23.27 -10.10 11.72
C GLU A 16 -24.00 -8.84 12.22
N GLN A 17 -24.33 -8.78 13.52
CA GLN A 17 -24.97 -7.61 14.12
C GLN A 17 -24.03 -6.40 14.23
N GLU A 18 -22.76 -6.60 14.57
CA GLU A 18 -21.76 -5.52 14.68
C GLU A 18 -21.42 -4.92 13.30
N THR A 19 -21.59 -5.71 12.23
CA THR A 19 -21.41 -5.27 10.84
C THR A 19 -22.65 -4.54 10.29
N ALA A 20 -23.84 -4.84 10.84
CA ALA A 20 -25.12 -4.25 10.42
C ALA A 20 -25.37 -2.85 11.01
N GLU A 21 -24.70 -2.51 12.13
CA GLU A 21 -24.74 -1.16 12.69
C GLU A 21 -23.71 -0.27 11.98
N GLU A 22 -24.17 0.76 11.26
CA GLU A 22 -23.25 1.78 10.73
C GLU A 22 -22.56 2.47 11.93
N PRO A 23 -21.22 2.34 12.06
CA PRO A 23 -20.53 2.96 13.18
C PRO A 23 -20.70 4.48 13.08
N PRO A 24 -20.95 5.19 14.21
CA PRO A 24 -21.14 6.63 14.22
C PRO A 24 -19.91 7.43 13.75
N TYR A 25 -18.77 6.74 13.58
CA TYR A 25 -17.51 7.30 13.11
C TYR A 25 -16.96 6.45 11.95
N ALA A 26 -16.71 7.10 10.82
CA ALA A 26 -15.94 6.51 9.74
C ALA A 26 -14.48 6.37 10.21
N ARG A 27 -14.00 5.13 10.33
CA ARG A 27 -12.59 4.85 10.61
C ARG A 27 -11.79 5.15 9.35
N HIS A 28 -11.12 6.30 9.32
CA HIS A 28 -10.26 6.70 8.21
C HIS A 28 -8.82 6.33 8.51
N ALA A 29 -8.14 5.73 7.52
CA ALA A 29 -6.70 5.62 7.55
C ALA A 29 -6.07 6.87 6.93
N PHE A 30 -5.03 7.39 7.56
CA PHE A 30 -4.25 8.52 7.08
C PHE A 30 -2.82 8.09 6.78
N GLY A 31 -2.15 8.84 5.91
CA GLY A 31 -0.75 8.62 5.59
C GLY A 31 -0.08 9.92 5.16
N ALA A 32 1.20 10.05 5.50
CA ALA A 32 2.07 11.10 5.03
C ALA A 32 3.29 10.49 4.33
N HIS A 33 3.60 10.99 3.14
CA HIS A 33 4.70 10.49 2.30
C HIS A 33 5.72 11.61 2.04
N PHE A 34 6.99 11.26 2.16
CA PHE A 34 8.12 12.15 1.91
C PHE A 34 9.08 11.47 0.93
N ALA A 35 9.27 12.09 -0.23
CA ALA A 35 10.15 11.60 -1.28
C ALA A 35 11.39 12.49 -1.41
N GLU A 36 12.57 11.89 -1.39
CA GLU A 36 13.81 12.51 -1.81
C GLU A 36 14.10 12.08 -3.25
N THR A 37 14.19 13.05 -4.16
CA THR A 37 14.40 12.78 -5.59
C THR A 37 15.63 13.50 -6.13
N ALA A 38 16.26 12.85 -7.10
CA ALA A 38 17.30 13.42 -7.93
C ALA A 38 16.74 13.66 -9.33
N VAL A 39 17.05 14.80 -9.92
CA VAL A 39 16.68 15.08 -11.31
C VAL A 39 17.95 15.40 -12.09
N ASP A 40 18.17 14.68 -13.17
CA ASP A 40 19.17 15.08 -14.16
C ASP A 40 18.62 16.25 -14.97
N ALA A 41 19.28 17.41 -14.90
CA ALA A 41 18.80 18.63 -15.53
C ALA A 41 18.89 18.63 -17.06
N VAL A 42 19.67 17.70 -17.65
CA VAL A 42 19.87 17.59 -19.09
C VAL A 42 18.91 16.58 -19.69
N THR A 43 18.76 15.41 -19.08
CA THR A 43 17.89 14.33 -19.60
C THR A 43 16.46 14.40 -19.07
N GLY A 44 16.24 15.10 -17.95
CA GLY A 44 14.97 15.11 -17.24
C GLY A 44 14.70 13.82 -16.44
N GLU A 45 15.67 12.90 -16.37
CA GLU A 45 15.52 11.64 -15.64
C GLU A 45 15.35 11.91 -14.14
N VAL A 46 14.29 11.36 -13.56
CA VAL A 46 13.98 11.46 -12.12
C VAL A 46 14.29 10.13 -11.44
N ARG A 47 15.09 10.16 -10.37
CA ARG A 47 15.39 8.99 -9.54
C ARG A 47 14.96 9.23 -8.10
N VAL A 48 14.13 8.34 -7.56
CA VAL A 48 13.74 8.37 -6.13
C VAL A 48 14.87 7.75 -5.31
N ARG A 49 15.55 8.56 -4.49
CA ARG A 49 16.63 8.08 -3.62
C ARG A 49 16.11 7.46 -2.34
N ARG A 50 15.07 8.08 -1.77
CA ARG A 50 14.42 7.62 -0.54
C ARG A 50 12.95 7.98 -0.55
N LEU A 51 12.11 7.04 -0.11
CA LEU A 51 10.68 7.26 0.09
C LEU A 51 10.29 6.82 1.51
N LEU A 52 9.84 7.78 2.31
CA LEU A 52 9.37 7.56 3.68
C LEU A 52 7.85 7.70 3.73
N GLY A 53 7.16 6.70 4.24
CA GLY A 53 5.73 6.73 4.54
C GLY A 53 5.49 6.57 6.05
N VAL A 54 4.64 7.43 6.61
CA VAL A 54 4.14 7.32 7.99
C VAL A 54 2.63 7.20 7.95
N TYR A 55 2.10 6.12 8.52
CA TYR A 55 0.68 5.77 8.44
C TYR A 55 -0.01 5.82 9.81
N ALA A 56 -1.27 6.24 9.81
CA ALA A 56 -2.23 6.14 10.91
C ALA A 56 -3.35 5.22 10.40
N ALA A 57 -3.31 3.94 10.79
CA ALA A 57 -4.12 2.88 10.18
C ALA A 57 -4.82 2.01 11.23
N GLY A 58 -5.10 2.59 12.41
CA GLY A 58 -5.64 1.90 13.55
C GLY A 58 -4.71 0.83 14.11
N ARG A 59 -5.30 -0.14 14.80
CA ARG A 59 -4.57 -1.26 15.41
C ARG A 59 -4.07 -2.24 14.34
N ILE A 60 -2.76 -2.24 14.10
CA ILE A 60 -2.12 -3.20 13.21
C ILE A 60 -2.11 -4.60 13.85
N LEU A 61 -2.86 -5.54 13.26
CA LEU A 61 -2.91 -6.93 13.73
C LEU A 61 -1.66 -7.74 13.33
N ASN A 62 -1.12 -7.47 12.14
CA ASN A 62 0.07 -8.14 11.63
C ASN A 62 1.04 -7.13 11.01
N ALA A 63 2.12 -6.85 11.74
CA ALA A 63 3.12 -5.87 11.33
C ALA A 63 3.82 -6.24 10.00
N ARG A 64 4.00 -7.54 9.72
CA ARG A 64 4.64 -7.99 8.48
C ARG A 64 3.75 -7.75 7.27
N THR A 65 2.48 -8.13 7.36
CA THR A 65 1.52 -7.92 6.27
C THR A 65 1.26 -6.44 6.03
N ALA A 66 1.08 -5.66 7.10
CA ALA A 66 0.89 -4.21 6.99
C ALA A 66 2.08 -3.53 6.30
N ARG A 67 3.31 -3.86 6.73
CA ARG A 67 4.53 -3.34 6.09
C ARG A 67 4.58 -3.70 4.61
N SER A 68 4.29 -4.94 4.22
CA SER A 68 4.26 -5.35 2.81
C SER A 68 3.26 -4.55 1.98
N GLN A 69 2.07 -4.27 2.53
CA GLN A 69 1.04 -3.47 1.84
C GLN A 69 1.48 -2.01 1.70
N PHE A 70 2.01 -1.40 2.75
CA PHE A 70 2.52 -0.04 2.69
C PHE A 70 3.65 0.10 1.67
N THR A 71 4.66 -0.77 1.75
CA THR A 71 5.76 -0.79 0.78
C THR A 71 5.23 -1.03 -0.64
N GLY A 72 4.34 -1.99 -0.86
CA GLY A 72 3.77 -2.26 -2.19
C GLY A 72 3.02 -1.05 -2.77
N GLY A 73 2.15 -0.41 -1.96
CA GLY A 73 1.44 0.79 -2.38
C GLY A 73 2.37 1.97 -2.66
N MET A 74 3.43 2.12 -1.89
CA MET A 74 4.47 3.13 -2.13
C MET A 74 5.19 2.90 -3.47
N VAL A 75 5.55 1.66 -3.78
CA VAL A 75 6.17 1.29 -5.07
C VAL A 75 5.22 1.57 -6.23
N MET A 76 3.95 1.18 -6.11
CA MET A 76 2.93 1.48 -7.12
C MET A 76 2.75 2.99 -7.32
N GLY A 77 2.80 3.78 -6.23
CA GLY A 77 2.74 5.24 -6.30
C GLY A 77 3.89 5.85 -7.08
N ILE A 78 5.12 5.32 -6.92
CA ILE A 78 6.28 5.73 -7.74
C ILE A 78 6.02 5.40 -9.21
N GLY A 79 5.51 4.20 -9.51
CA GLY A 79 5.18 3.77 -10.86
C GLY A 79 4.20 4.72 -11.54
N MET A 80 3.06 4.95 -10.91
CA MET A 80 2.04 5.90 -11.38
C MET A 80 2.60 7.31 -11.63
N ALA A 81 3.57 7.76 -10.82
CA ALA A 81 4.12 9.10 -10.94
C ALA A 81 5.18 9.24 -12.04
N LEU A 82 6.00 8.22 -12.27
CA LEU A 82 7.24 8.35 -13.05
C LEU A 82 7.33 7.44 -14.27
N THR A 83 6.69 6.27 -14.27
CA THR A 83 6.97 5.22 -15.28
C THR A 83 5.72 4.77 -16.03
N GLU A 84 4.59 4.70 -15.34
CA GLU A 84 3.35 4.16 -15.88
C GLU A 84 2.74 5.15 -16.88
N GLY A 85 2.54 4.68 -18.10
CA GLY A 85 1.93 5.46 -19.17
C GLY A 85 1.40 4.54 -20.25
N CYS A 86 0.12 4.68 -20.57
CA CYS A 86 -0.50 3.97 -21.67
C CYS A 86 -1.27 4.98 -22.52
N GLY A 87 -0.73 5.24 -23.72
CA GLY A 87 -1.40 6.11 -24.69
C GLY A 87 -2.52 5.36 -25.39
N ILE A 88 -3.49 6.11 -25.91
CA ILE A 88 -4.49 5.60 -26.84
C ILE A 88 -4.08 6.08 -28.23
N ASP A 89 -4.02 5.16 -29.19
CA ASP A 89 -3.81 5.48 -30.61
C ASP A 89 -4.98 6.34 -31.11
N PRO A 90 -4.74 7.57 -31.60
CA PRO A 90 -5.81 8.49 -31.97
C PRO A 90 -6.55 8.09 -33.25
N VAL A 91 -5.99 7.17 -34.05
CA VAL A 91 -6.57 6.70 -35.31
C VAL A 91 -7.39 5.44 -35.07
N PHE A 92 -6.85 4.48 -34.33
CA PHE A 92 -7.44 3.15 -34.15
C PHE A 92 -8.11 2.95 -32.79
N GLY A 93 -7.89 3.85 -31.82
CA GLY A 93 -8.52 3.81 -30.49
C GLY A 93 -7.97 2.71 -29.56
N ASP A 94 -6.84 2.11 -29.92
CA ASP A 94 -6.26 0.99 -29.19
C ASP A 94 -5.13 1.45 -28.25
N PHE A 95 -4.82 0.67 -27.21
CA PHE A 95 -3.74 0.97 -26.28
C PHE A 95 -2.37 0.79 -26.94
N THR A 96 -1.48 1.76 -26.77
CA THR A 96 -0.15 1.70 -27.39
C THR A 96 0.84 0.84 -26.60
N ALA A 97 0.63 0.68 -25.29
CA ALA A 97 1.45 -0.15 -24.41
C ALA A 97 0.66 -1.38 -23.95
N LYS A 98 0.94 -2.54 -24.52
CA LYS A 98 0.19 -3.79 -24.29
C LYS A 98 1.01 -4.94 -23.72
N ASP A 99 2.28 -4.66 -23.43
CA ASP A 99 3.20 -5.61 -22.82
C ASP A 99 4.06 -4.88 -21.77
N LEU A 100 4.78 -5.64 -20.96
CA LEU A 100 5.64 -5.07 -19.92
C LEU A 100 6.93 -4.44 -20.47
N ALA A 101 7.22 -4.60 -21.76
CA ALA A 101 8.34 -3.93 -22.40
C ALA A 101 7.97 -2.49 -22.79
N SER A 102 6.69 -2.24 -23.08
CA SER A 102 6.14 -0.94 -23.46
C SER A 102 5.47 -0.22 -22.29
N TYR A 103 4.92 -0.95 -21.31
CA TYR A 103 4.37 -0.41 -20.07
C TYR A 103 5.38 -0.56 -18.93
N HIS A 104 6.08 0.53 -18.62
CA HIS A 104 7.14 0.49 -17.62
C HIS A 104 6.57 0.49 -16.19
N VAL A 105 6.80 -0.62 -15.49
CA VAL A 105 6.57 -0.75 -14.05
C VAL A 105 7.88 -0.58 -13.28
N PRO A 106 7.85 -0.07 -12.04
CA PRO A 106 9.05 0.04 -11.22
C PRO A 106 9.75 -1.29 -11.01
N VAL A 107 11.08 -1.27 -11.09
CA VAL A 107 11.94 -2.41 -10.73
C VAL A 107 12.64 -2.17 -9.38
N CYS A 108 13.33 -3.19 -8.86
CA CYS A 108 14.04 -3.09 -7.57
C CYS A 108 15.06 -1.94 -7.54
N ALA A 109 15.64 -1.56 -8.68
CA ALA A 109 16.60 -0.46 -8.77
C ALA A 109 15.96 0.93 -8.64
N ASP A 110 14.65 1.06 -8.89
CA ASP A 110 13.92 2.33 -8.83
C ASP A 110 13.49 2.69 -7.40
N THR A 111 13.67 1.75 -6.47
CA THR A 111 13.09 1.76 -5.11
C THR A 111 14.17 1.53 -4.06
N ALA A 112 15.27 2.27 -4.17
CA ALA A 112 16.51 2.03 -3.44
C ALA A 112 16.34 2.02 -1.90
N ASP A 113 15.57 2.95 -1.33
CA ASP A 113 15.28 3.02 0.10
C ASP A 113 13.81 3.37 0.35
N ILE A 114 13.01 2.36 0.70
CA ILE A 114 11.60 2.52 1.07
C ILE A 114 11.41 2.22 2.55
N GLN A 115 10.90 3.21 3.27
CA GLN A 115 10.69 3.14 4.72
C GLN A 115 9.21 3.33 5.03
N ALA A 116 8.57 2.28 5.55
CA ALA A 116 7.20 2.33 6.01
C ALA A 116 7.16 2.24 7.55
N HIS A 117 6.60 3.28 8.17
CA HIS A 117 6.36 3.39 9.60
C HIS A 117 4.90 3.68 9.87
N TRP A 118 4.41 3.37 11.06
CA TRP A 118 3.05 3.71 11.45
C TRP A 118 3.02 4.13 12.90
N ILE A 119 2.01 4.94 13.23
CA ILE A 119 1.72 5.36 14.59
C ILE A 119 0.87 4.28 15.23
N GLU A 120 1.19 3.93 16.47
CA GLU A 120 0.32 3.04 17.26
C GLU A 120 -0.94 3.83 17.66
N GLU A 121 -2.08 3.36 17.16
CA GLU A 121 -3.38 3.91 17.50
C GLU A 121 -4.12 2.92 18.39
N ASP A 122 -4.40 3.36 19.61
CA ASP A 122 -5.29 2.68 20.54
C ASP A 122 -6.65 3.37 20.46
N ASP A 123 -7.48 2.91 19.52
CA ASP A 123 -8.89 3.29 19.45
C ASP A 123 -9.60 2.68 20.66
N ARG A 124 -9.49 3.36 21.81
CA ARG A 124 -10.24 3.01 23.02
C ARG A 124 -11.68 3.46 22.84
N HIS A 125 -12.50 2.57 22.33
CA HIS A 125 -13.95 2.60 22.51
C HIS A 125 -14.47 1.19 22.77
#